data_AF-A0A062FY45-F1
#
_entry.id   AF-A0A062FY45-F1
#
_cell.length_a   1.000
_cell.length_b   1.000
_cell.length_c   1.000
_cell.angle_alpha   90.00
_cell.angle_beta   90.00
_cell.angle_gamma   90.00
#
_symmetry.space_group_name_H-M   'P 1'
#
loop_
_entity.id
_entity.type
_entity.pdbx_description
1 polymer ?
#
loop_
_entity_poly.entity_id
_entity_poly.type
_entity_poly.pdbx_seq_one_letter_code
_entity_poly.pdbx_strand_id
1 'polypeptide(L)'
;MTDKKQNDHLNLDGINSSYNDGDGLRINNPEDFRSITISNGYFSNNKGNGITIGSPQQSPLEIILTQLAPKLPDTIQPYELASVIQNLLESTNQEEISQKLMTSGLKEKFKDPNLWISFSSLLFSLIFQFSSK
;
A
#
# COMPACT_ATOMS: atom_id res chain seq x y z
N MET A 1 -22.18 7.71 17.91
CA MET A 1 -22.28 6.56 17.00
C MET A 1 -23.09 7.03 15.81
N THR A 2 -22.45 7.22 14.66
CA THR A 2 -23.13 7.57 13.41
C THR A 2 -23.28 6.28 12.63
N ASP A 3 -24.50 5.74 12.59
CA ASP A 3 -24.86 4.64 11.70
C ASP A 3 -24.65 5.12 10.26
N LYS A 4 -23.54 4.72 9.64
CA LYS A 4 -23.41 4.76 8.18
C LYS A 4 -24.56 3.91 7.65
N LYS A 5 -25.55 4.54 7.00
CA LYS A 5 -26.54 3.80 6.20
C LYS A 5 -25.76 2.96 5.19
N GLN A 6 -25.73 1.66 5.41
CA GLN A 6 -25.18 0.69 4.48
C GLN A 6 -26.03 0.82 3.20
N ASN A 7 -25.43 1.25 2.09
CA ASN A 7 -26.13 1.27 0.82
C ASN A 7 -26.18 -0.18 0.35
N ASP A 8 -27.34 -0.82 0.46
CA ASP A 8 -27.46 -2.26 0.20
C ASP A 8 -26.99 -2.63 -1.22
N HIS A 9 -27.15 -1.76 -2.21
CA HIS A 9 -26.82 -2.09 -3.61
C HIS A 9 -26.22 -0.90 -4.37
N LEU A 10 -25.13 -1.13 -5.10
CA LEU A 10 -24.59 -0.19 -6.10
C LEU A 10 -24.96 -0.68 -7.50
N ASN A 11 -25.83 0.05 -8.18
CA ASN A 11 -26.23 -0.25 -9.56
C ASN A 11 -25.68 0.83 -10.50
N LEU A 12 -24.88 0.41 -11.47
CA LEU A 12 -24.31 1.26 -12.51
C LEU A 12 -24.80 0.77 -13.86
N ASP A 13 -25.44 1.63 -14.65
CA ASP A 13 -25.93 1.29 -15.97
C ASP A 13 -25.37 2.26 -17.01
N GLY A 14 -24.99 1.72 -18.18
CA GLY A 14 -24.53 2.54 -19.32
C GLY A 14 -23.17 3.21 -19.10
N ILE A 15 -22.30 2.65 -18.27
CA ILE A 15 -20.96 3.21 -18.03
C ILE A 15 -20.11 3.06 -19.28
N ASN A 16 -19.61 4.18 -19.82
CA ASN A 16 -18.60 4.17 -20.88
C ASN A 16 -17.31 4.80 -20.35
N SER A 17 -16.24 4.02 -20.31
CA SER A 17 -14.96 4.45 -19.77
C SER A 17 -13.80 3.95 -20.62
N SER A 18 -13.25 4.85 -21.41
CA SER A 18 -12.20 4.53 -22.38
C SER A 18 -11.03 5.51 -22.36
N TYR A 19 -9.86 5.02 -22.76
CA TYR A 19 -8.63 5.83 -22.91
C TYR A 19 -8.14 6.49 -21.62
N ASN A 20 -8.42 5.90 -20.45
CA ASN A 20 -7.89 6.41 -19.18
C ASN A 20 -6.40 6.08 -19.00
N ASP A 21 -5.66 6.97 -18.34
CA ASP A 21 -4.26 6.76 -17.97
C ASP A 21 -4.07 5.76 -16.81
N GLY A 22 -5.15 5.31 -16.19
CA GLY A 22 -5.19 4.31 -15.13
C GLY A 22 -6.38 3.37 -15.30
N ASP A 23 -7.02 3.01 -14.20
CA ASP A 23 -8.25 2.20 -14.24
C ASP A 23 -9.42 3.02 -14.83
N GLY A 24 -10.34 2.34 -15.52
CA GLY A 24 -11.54 2.98 -16.08
C GLY A 24 -12.56 3.33 -15.00
N LEU A 25 -13.11 2.32 -14.33
CA LEU A 25 -13.99 2.48 -13.17
C LEU A 25 -13.33 1.89 -11.92
N ARG A 26 -13.37 2.62 -10.81
CA ARG A 26 -12.82 2.15 -9.54
C ARG A 26 -13.80 2.30 -8.38
N ILE A 27 -14.02 1.21 -7.65
CA ILE A 27 -14.90 1.14 -6.48
C ILE A 27 -14.02 0.80 -5.27
N ASN A 28 -13.61 1.80 -4.48
CA ASN A 28 -12.59 1.62 -3.43
C ASN A 28 -13.10 0.93 -2.15
N ASN A 29 -14.40 1.04 -1.83
CA ASN A 29 -15.03 0.49 -0.63
C ASN A 29 -16.16 -0.49 -1.00
N PRO A 30 -15.88 -1.60 -1.70
CA PRO A 30 -16.92 -2.56 -2.09
C PRO A 30 -17.66 -3.14 -0.89
N GLU A 31 -17.04 -3.16 0.30
CA GLU A 31 -17.64 -3.60 1.56
C GLU A 31 -18.78 -2.71 2.08
N ASP A 32 -18.87 -1.46 1.62
CA ASP A 32 -20.01 -0.58 1.93
C ASP A 32 -21.30 -1.06 1.19
N PHE A 33 -21.19 -2.01 0.25
CA PHE A 33 -22.30 -2.52 -0.57
C PHE A 33 -22.50 -4.03 -0.40
N ARG A 34 -23.76 -4.49 -0.34
CA ARG A 34 -24.07 -5.93 -0.34
C ARG A 34 -23.93 -6.53 -1.75
N SER A 35 -24.22 -5.76 -2.79
CA SER A 35 -23.92 -6.14 -4.17
C SER A 35 -23.57 -4.95 -5.04
N ILE A 36 -22.78 -5.21 -6.07
CA ILE A 36 -22.44 -4.26 -7.12
C ILE A 36 -22.93 -4.86 -8.44
N THR A 37 -23.79 -4.15 -9.16
CA THR A 37 -24.31 -4.56 -10.46
C THR A 37 -23.91 -3.53 -11.51
N ILE A 38 -23.30 -4.00 -12.59
CA ILE A 38 -22.93 -3.17 -13.74
C ILE A 38 -23.65 -3.71 -14.97
N SER A 39 -24.49 -2.88 -15.58
CA SER A 39 -25.24 -3.19 -16.80
C SER A 39 -24.79 -2.27 -17.92
N ASN A 40 -24.79 -2.77 -19.17
CA ASN A 40 -24.45 -2.01 -20.37
C ASN A 40 -23.11 -1.23 -20.29
N GLY A 41 -22.10 -1.81 -19.63
CA GLY A 41 -20.79 -1.19 -19.45
C GLY A 41 -19.86 -1.41 -20.65
N TYR A 42 -19.19 -0.35 -21.11
CA TYR A 42 -18.15 -0.39 -22.13
C TYR A 42 -16.83 0.17 -21.57
N PHE A 43 -15.80 -0.67 -21.52
CA PHE A 43 -14.48 -0.32 -20.98
C PHE A 43 -13.41 -0.70 -22.00
N SER A 44 -12.74 0.28 -22.61
CA SER A 44 -11.78 -0.01 -23.68
C SER A 44 -10.56 0.93 -23.67
N ASN A 45 -9.40 0.41 -24.06
CA ASN A 45 -8.17 1.19 -24.22
C ASN A 45 -7.72 1.96 -22.97
N ASN A 46 -8.10 1.51 -21.77
CA ASN A 46 -7.54 2.04 -20.52
C ASN A 46 -6.12 1.48 -20.32
N LYS A 47 -5.18 2.30 -19.85
CA LYS A 47 -3.80 1.86 -19.55
C LYS A 47 -3.76 0.92 -18.34
N GLY A 48 -4.64 1.14 -17.36
CA GLY A 48 -4.87 0.25 -16.22
C GLY A 48 -5.99 -0.76 -16.50
N ASN A 49 -6.73 -1.15 -15.46
CA ASN A 49 -7.82 -2.11 -15.59
C ASN A 49 -9.08 -1.44 -16.16
N GLY A 50 -9.94 -2.19 -16.85
CA GLY A 50 -11.26 -1.67 -17.24
C GLY A 50 -12.11 -1.30 -16.02
N ILE A 51 -12.19 -2.22 -15.06
CA ILE A 51 -12.91 -2.07 -13.80
C ILE A 51 -12.04 -2.61 -12.67
N THR A 52 -11.91 -1.84 -11.60
CA THR A 52 -11.27 -2.24 -10.34
C THR A 52 -12.31 -2.19 -9.22
N ILE A 53 -12.57 -3.33 -8.58
CA ILE A 53 -13.44 -3.43 -7.41
C ILE A 53 -12.57 -3.76 -6.20
N GLY A 54 -12.65 -2.92 -5.18
CA GLY A 54 -11.72 -2.92 -4.07
C GLY A 54 -10.57 -1.94 -4.29
N SER A 55 -9.80 -1.73 -3.23
CA SER A 55 -8.48 -1.14 -3.39
C SER A 55 -7.59 -2.17 -4.11
N PRO A 56 -6.79 -1.78 -5.11
CA PRO A 56 -5.75 -2.64 -5.66
C PRO A 56 -4.92 -3.11 -4.48
N GLN A 57 -4.56 -4.40 -4.48
CA GLN A 57 -3.63 -4.91 -3.49
C GLN A 57 -2.33 -4.13 -3.65
N GLN A 58 -2.16 -3.11 -2.81
CA GLN A 58 -0.85 -2.51 -2.62
C GLN A 58 0.03 -3.62 -2.07
N SER A 59 1.17 -3.81 -2.71
CA SER A 59 2.18 -4.71 -2.17
C SER A 59 2.57 -4.26 -0.76
N PRO A 60 2.97 -5.18 0.14
CA PRO A 60 3.51 -4.81 1.44
C PRO A 60 4.58 -3.72 1.34
N LEU A 61 5.42 -3.76 0.30
CA LEU A 61 6.41 -2.72 0.00
C LEU A 61 5.77 -1.34 -0.17
N GLU A 62 4.77 -1.20 -1.04
CA GLU A 62 4.11 0.08 -1.31
C GLU A 62 3.41 0.64 -0.07
N ILE A 63 2.78 -0.24 0.72
CA ILE A 63 2.13 0.16 1.98
C ILE A 63 3.19 0.71 2.95
N ILE A 64 4.30 0.00 3.14
CA ILE A 64 5.37 0.42 4.05
C ILE A 64 5.98 1.74 3.59
N LEU A 65 6.32 1.87 2.30
CA LEU A 65 6.89 3.10 1.75
C LEU A 65 5.97 4.30 1.94
N THR A 66 4.66 4.11 1.72
CA THR A 66 3.65 5.16 1.94
C THR A 66 3.56 5.59 3.41
N GLN A 67 3.65 4.62 4.34
CA GLN A 67 3.60 4.92 5.78
C GLN A 67 4.88 5.56 6.31
N LEU A 68 6.03 5.25 5.70
CA LEU A 68 7.32 5.82 6.09
C LEU A 68 7.53 7.22 5.52
N ALA A 69 7.11 7.48 4.28
CA ALA A 69 7.35 8.75 3.58
C ALA A 69 7.12 10.02 4.42
N PRO A 70 6.01 10.21 5.15
CA PRO A 70 5.79 11.43 5.95
C PRO A 70 6.64 11.50 7.23
N LYS A 71 7.36 10.44 7.59
CA LYS A 71 8.17 10.31 8.80
C LYS A 71 9.67 10.28 8.50
N LEU A 72 10.06 10.35 7.24
CA LEU A 72 11.46 10.37 6.83
C LEU A 72 12.06 11.75 7.06
N PRO A 73 13.34 11.82 7.46
CA PRO A 73 14.10 13.06 7.35
C PRO A 73 14.15 13.53 5.90
N ASP A 74 14.20 14.85 5.66
CA ASP A 74 14.28 15.44 4.32
C ASP A 74 15.48 14.95 3.49
N THR A 75 16.49 14.39 4.16
CA THR A 75 17.70 13.84 3.54
C THR A 75 17.53 12.42 2.99
N ILE A 76 16.39 11.76 3.22
CA ILE A 76 16.15 10.39 2.77
C ILE A 76 14.87 10.35 1.94
N GLN A 77 15.00 9.92 0.69
CA GLN A 77 13.86 9.72 -0.18
C GLN A 77 13.27 8.32 -0.02
N PRO A 78 11.93 8.14 -0.09
CA PRO A 78 11.29 6.84 0.09
C PRO A 78 11.83 5.75 -0.84
N TYR A 79 12.11 6.08 -2.11
CA TYR A 79 12.60 5.10 -3.09
C TYR A 79 13.95 4.49 -2.70
N GLU A 80 14.77 5.19 -1.92
CA GLU A 80 16.07 4.70 -1.45
C GLU A 80 15.93 3.55 -0.44
N LEU A 81 14.76 3.41 0.17
CA LEU A 81 14.46 2.36 1.14
C LEU A 81 13.94 1.09 0.48
N ALA A 82 13.53 1.16 -0.80
CA ALA A 82 12.76 0.11 -1.44
C ALA A 82 13.49 -1.24 -1.44
N SER A 83 14.79 -1.26 -1.79
CA SER A 83 15.59 -2.48 -1.81
C SER A 83 15.81 -3.05 -0.41
N VAL A 84 16.03 -2.20 0.59
CA VAL A 84 16.19 -2.63 1.99
C VAL A 84 14.88 -3.24 2.51
N ILE A 85 13.75 -2.57 2.26
CA ILE A 85 12.42 -3.05 2.68
C ILE A 85 12.08 -4.37 1.99
N GLN A 86 12.36 -4.52 0.70
CA GLN A 86 12.16 -5.79 -0.02
C GLN A 86 12.95 -6.93 0.63
N ASN A 87 14.25 -6.72 0.88
CA ASN A 87 15.07 -7.74 1.53
C ASN A 87 14.56 -8.09 2.95
N LEU A 88 14.08 -7.09 3.70
CA LEU A 88 13.48 -7.33 5.01
C LEU A 88 12.15 -8.09 4.93
N LEU A 89 11.33 -7.85 3.92
CA LEU A 89 10.06 -8.55 3.70
C LEU A 89 10.25 -10.03 3.35
N GLU A 90 11.41 -10.42 2.81
CA GLU A 90 11.77 -11.83 2.56
C GLU A 90 12.08 -12.61 3.85
N SER A 91 12.16 -11.94 5.01
CA SER A 91 12.46 -12.60 6.27
C SER A 91 11.31 -13.38 6.87
N THR A 92 11.68 -14.49 7.51
CA THR A 92 10.75 -15.48 8.08
C THR A 92 10.51 -15.33 9.57
N ASN A 93 11.36 -14.57 10.27
CA ASN A 93 11.31 -14.41 11.72
C ASN A 93 11.92 -13.07 12.18
N GLN A 94 11.73 -12.74 13.46
CA GLN A 94 12.16 -11.48 14.07
C GLN A 94 13.69 -11.32 14.15
N GLU A 95 14.42 -12.39 14.45
CA GLU A 95 15.89 -12.38 14.44
C GLU A 95 16.42 -12.00 13.05
N GLU A 96 15.88 -12.60 12.00
CA GLU A 96 16.32 -12.37 10.61
C GLU A 96 16.08 -10.92 10.18
N ILE A 97 14.90 -10.36 10.51
CA ILE A 97 14.58 -8.94 10.27
C ILE A 97 15.60 -8.05 11.00
N SER A 98 15.89 -8.34 12.27
CA SER A 98 16.84 -7.56 13.08
C SER A 98 18.25 -7.58 12.48
N GLN A 99 18.73 -8.76 12.08
CA GLN A 99 20.06 -8.93 11.47
C GLN A 99 20.17 -8.20 10.13
N LYS A 100 19.19 -8.37 9.24
CA LYS A 100 19.16 -7.68 7.94
C LYS A 100 19.08 -6.16 8.12
N LEU A 101 18.31 -5.67 9.10
CA LEU A 101 18.20 -4.24 9.36
C LEU A 101 19.54 -3.66 9.81
N MET A 102 20.24 -4.35 10.73
CA MET A 102 21.54 -3.91 11.25
C MET A 102 22.65 -3.96 10.19
N THR A 103 22.57 -4.88 9.23
CA THR A 103 23.56 -5.05 8.16
C THR A 103 23.24 -4.26 6.88
N SER A 104 22.04 -3.68 6.77
CA SER A 104 21.59 -2.93 5.58
C SER A 104 22.35 -1.63 5.27
N GLY A 105 23.20 -1.16 6.19
CA GLY A 105 23.85 0.15 6.09
C GLY A 105 22.89 1.34 6.26
N LEU A 106 21.59 1.09 6.45
CA LEU A 106 20.57 2.14 6.49
C LEU A 106 20.79 3.12 7.65
N LYS A 107 21.35 2.63 8.76
CA LYS A 107 21.74 3.44 9.92
C LYS A 107 22.64 4.61 9.56
N GLU A 108 23.54 4.44 8.58
CA GLU A 108 24.52 5.46 8.17
C GLU A 108 23.85 6.68 7.51
N LYS A 109 22.61 6.52 7.02
CA LYS A 109 21.83 7.63 6.45
C LYS A 109 21.22 8.54 7.52
N PHE A 110 21.19 8.11 8.78
CA PHE A 110 20.63 8.88 9.89
C PHE A 110 21.75 9.58 10.67
N LYS A 111 21.81 10.91 10.57
CA LYS A 111 22.78 11.73 11.31
C LYS A 111 22.51 11.75 12.82
N ASP A 112 21.24 11.69 13.21
CA ASP A 112 20.81 11.67 14.61
C ASP A 112 20.50 10.23 15.06
N PRO A 113 21.22 9.70 16.08
CA PRO A 113 20.95 8.38 16.64
C PRO A 113 19.51 8.19 17.14
N ASN A 114 18.85 9.23 17.65
CA ASN A 114 17.47 9.14 18.15
C ASN A 114 16.46 8.98 17.01
N LEU A 115 16.71 9.65 15.87
CA LEU A 115 15.92 9.47 14.66
C LEU A 115 16.08 8.05 14.12
N TRP A 116 17.31 7.51 14.13
CA TRP A 116 17.54 6.11 13.77
C TRP A 116 16.77 5.15 14.68
N ILE A 117 16.83 5.32 16.00
CA ILE A 117 16.13 4.43 16.95
C ILE A 117 14.61 4.44 16.69
N SER A 118 14.03 5.64 16.52
CA SER A 118 12.60 5.79 16.26
C SER A 118 12.19 5.19 14.92
N PHE A 119 12.98 5.45 13.87
CA PHE A 119 12.73 4.92 12.52
C PHE A 119 12.90 3.40 12.45
N SER A 120 13.98 2.85 13.00
CA SER A 120 14.28 1.41 12.98
C SER A 120 13.22 0.61 13.73
N SER A 121 12.74 1.12 14.87
CA SER A 121 11.63 0.51 15.60
C SER A 121 10.33 0.50 14.78
N LEU A 122 9.99 1.63 14.13
CA LEU A 122 8.82 1.71 13.26
C LEU A 122 8.93 0.75 12.08
N LEU A 123 10.06 0.77 11.35
CA LEU A 123 10.29 -0.09 10.20
C LEU A 123 10.20 -1.57 10.61
N PHE A 124 10.81 -1.95 11.72
CA PHE A 124 10.73 -3.31 12.25
C PHE A 124 9.28 -3.74 12.48
N SER A 125 8.49 -2.92 13.18
CA SER A 125 7.07 -3.21 13.43
C SER A 125 6.27 -3.36 12.15
N LEU A 126 6.51 -2.49 11.16
CA LEU A 126 5.84 -2.55 9.87
C LEU A 126 6.19 -3.82 9.09
N ILE A 127 7.48 -4.18 8.99
CA ILE A 127 7.91 -5.43 8.33
C ILE A 127 7.27 -6.62 9.03
N PHE A 128 7.34 -6.69 10.35
CA PHE A 128 6.82 -7.81 11.13
C PHE A 128 5.31 -8.03 10.93
N GLN A 129 4.53 -6.96 10.76
CA GLN A 129 3.11 -7.03 10.43
C GLN A 129 2.84 -7.76 9.12
N PHE A 130 3.72 -7.63 8.12
CA PHE A 130 3.56 -8.25 6.80
C PHE A 130 4.28 -9.60 6.65
N SER A 131 5.31 -9.85 7.45
CA SER A 131 6.06 -11.12 7.47
C SER A 131 5.40 -12.21 8.34
N SER A 132 4.50 -11.85 9.26
CA SER A 132 3.75 -12.82 10.07
C SER A 132 2.58 -13.42 9.27
N LYS A 133 2.83 -14.50 8.54
CA LYS A 133 1.82 -15.41 8.00
C LYS A 133 2.13 -16.85 8.39
#